data_AF-A0AAV7XLZ9-F1
#
_entry.id   AF-A0AAV7XLZ9-F1
#
_cell.length_a   1.000
_cell.length_b   1.000
_cell.length_c   1.000
_cell.angle_alpha   90.00
_cell.angle_beta   90.00
_cell.angle_gamma   90.00
#
_symmetry.space_group_name_H-M   'P 1'
#
loop_
_entity.id
_entity.type
_entity.pdbx_description
1 polymer ?
#
loop_
_entity_poly.entity_id
_entity_poly.type
_entity_poly.pdbx_seq_one_letter_code
_entity_poly.pdbx_strand_id
1 'polypeptide(L)'
;MVPELADDYSAFLKIDLPKELNAATESVEDMLTRLEEFQSLIHMVEADGFQAVNTLTTEILGRKDELKQLGERIDGLDSLVIRVKQDVDKLETLLSTAEAEANASEGAPLLKALGSLFTKKPVVDLPGPSRNVQSSTFTSPDIFSADKVFGPPDAPSTEPE
;
A
#
# COMPACT_ATOMS: atom_id res chain seq x y z
N MET A 1 45.15 58.38 54.04
CA MET A 1 43.97 59.10 53.51
C MET A 1 44.23 59.87 52.23
N VAL A 2 44.74 61.12 52.20
CA VAL A 2 44.94 61.84 50.92
C VAL A 2 45.95 61.19 49.95
N PRO A 3 47.14 60.73 50.39
CA PRO A 3 48.10 60.11 49.46
C PRO A 3 47.62 58.75 48.95
N GLU A 4 46.95 57.99 49.80
CA GLU A 4 46.35 56.69 49.48
C GLU A 4 45.20 56.84 48.47
N LEU A 5 44.33 57.84 48.68
CA LEU A 5 43.26 58.18 47.74
C LEU A 5 43.81 58.67 46.39
N ALA A 6 44.91 59.42 46.40
CA ALA A 6 45.60 59.86 45.19
C ALA A 6 46.25 58.69 44.44
N ASP A 7 46.79 57.70 45.16
CA ASP A 7 47.40 56.51 44.58
C ASP A 7 46.34 55.61 43.93
N ASP A 8 45.23 55.38 44.62
CA ASP A 8 44.06 54.63 44.09
C ASP A 8 43.48 55.30 42.83
N TYR A 9 43.31 56.64 42.83
CA TYR A 9 42.83 57.35 41.64
C TYR A 9 43.86 57.34 40.49
N SER A 10 45.15 57.35 40.80
CA SER A 10 46.20 57.27 39.78
C SER A 10 46.23 55.91 39.08
N ALA A 11 45.81 54.84 39.78
CA ALA A 11 45.71 53.50 39.22
C ALA A 11 44.66 53.40 38.11
N PHE A 12 43.54 54.13 38.22
CA PHE A 12 42.54 54.22 37.15
C PHE A 12 43.06 54.87 35.86
N LEU A 13 44.09 55.71 35.95
CA LEU A 13 44.74 56.34 34.80
C LEU A 13 45.84 55.45 34.18
N LYS A 14 46.23 54.36 34.84
CA LYS A 14 47.22 53.37 34.37
C LYS A 14 46.57 52.22 33.60
N ILE A 15 45.43 52.46 32.96
CA ILE A 15 44.80 51.47 32.09
C ILE A 15 45.41 51.58 30.69
N ASP A 16 45.90 50.45 30.17
CA ASP A 16 46.39 50.33 28.80
C ASP A 16 45.19 50.24 27.84
N LEU A 17 44.59 51.40 27.56
CA LEU A 17 43.46 51.54 26.63
C LEU A 17 43.70 50.86 25.27
N PRO A 18 44.87 51.03 24.62
CA PRO A 18 45.18 50.36 23.36
C PRO A 18 45.05 48.84 23.44
N LYS A 19 45.53 48.24 24.54
CA LYS A 19 45.47 46.79 24.74
C LYS A 19 44.02 46.30 24.90
N GLU A 20 43.24 46.96 25.74
CA GLU A 20 41.82 46.62 25.95
C GLU A 20 40.99 46.81 24.67
N LEU A 21 41.26 47.89 23.93
CA LEU A 21 40.60 48.18 22.66
C LEU A 21 40.95 47.13 21.60
N ASN A 22 42.20 46.71 21.51
CA ASN A 22 42.61 45.65 20.58
C ASN A 22 41.96 44.31 20.93
N ALA A 23 41.93 43.93 22.21
CA ALA A 23 41.26 42.71 22.65
C ALA A 23 39.76 42.72 22.32
N ALA A 24 39.09 43.86 22.50
CA ALA A 24 37.70 44.02 22.11
C ALA A 24 37.52 43.94 20.59
N THR A 25 38.43 44.53 19.81
CA THR A 25 38.40 44.52 18.33
C THR A 25 38.58 43.09 17.80
N GLU A 26 39.57 42.35 18.31
CA GLU A 26 39.79 40.94 17.96
C GLU A 26 38.56 40.08 18.29
N SER A 27 37.93 40.30 19.45
CA SER A 27 36.69 39.59 19.80
C SER A 27 35.54 39.90 18.86
N VAL A 28 35.42 41.14 18.39
CA VAL A 28 34.38 41.53 17.42
C VAL A 28 34.66 40.90 16.07
N GLU A 29 35.92 40.90 15.61
CA GLU A 29 36.32 40.25 14.36
C GLU A 29 36.04 38.74 14.38
N ASP A 30 36.38 38.04 15.47
CA ASP A 30 36.07 36.61 15.62
C ASP A 30 34.56 36.34 15.58
N MET A 31 33.76 37.18 16.26
CA MET A 31 32.30 37.06 16.21
C MET A 31 31.73 37.32 14.81
N LEU A 32 32.28 38.28 14.06
CA LEU A 32 31.88 38.55 12.68
C LEU A 32 32.20 37.36 11.78
N THR A 33 33.40 36.78 11.89
CA THR A 33 33.78 35.57 11.14
C THR A 33 32.83 34.40 11.48
N ARG A 34 32.55 34.16 12.75
CA ARG A 34 31.60 33.10 13.14
C ARG A 34 30.18 33.36 12.63
N LEU A 35 29.73 34.61 12.57
CA LEU A 35 28.43 34.95 11.99
C LEU A 35 28.36 34.66 10.48
N GLU A 36 29.42 34.97 9.75
CA GLU A 36 29.53 34.63 8.32
C GLU A 36 29.50 33.12 8.09
N GLU A 37 30.21 32.36 8.93
CA GLU A 37 30.16 30.89 8.90
C GLU A 37 28.76 30.36 9.21
N PHE A 38 28.09 30.89 10.24
CA PHE A 38 26.71 30.51 10.55
C PHE A 38 25.74 30.80 9.40
N GLN A 39 25.89 31.96 8.74
CA GLN A 39 25.07 32.30 7.57
C GLN A 39 25.27 31.29 6.43
N SER A 40 26.53 30.89 6.19
CA SER A 40 26.86 29.87 5.19
C SER A 40 26.22 28.51 5.52
N LEU A 41 26.29 28.10 6.79
CA LEU A 41 25.65 26.86 7.25
C LEU A 41 24.13 26.89 7.09
N ILE A 42 23.48 28.03 7.38
CA ILE A 42 22.04 28.19 7.17
C ILE A 42 21.69 28.01 5.70
N HIS A 43 22.40 28.70 4.79
CA HIS A 43 22.16 28.55 3.36
C HIS A 43 22.34 27.11 2.87
N MET A 44 23.34 26.39 3.39
CA MET A 44 23.56 24.99 3.06
C MET A 44 22.41 24.10 3.53
N VAL A 45 21.91 24.30 4.75
CA VAL A 45 20.76 23.54 5.29
C VAL A 45 19.48 23.84 4.51
N GLU A 46 19.24 25.10 4.14
CA GLU A 46 18.09 25.49 3.32
C GLU A 46 18.14 24.85 1.93
N ALA A 47 19.33 24.85 1.29
CA ALA A 47 19.53 24.24 -0.01
C ALA A 47 19.32 22.72 0.03
N ASP A 48 19.89 22.04 1.04
CA ASP A 48 19.73 20.59 1.22
C ASP A 48 18.27 20.22 1.52
N GLY A 49 17.60 21.01 2.35
CA GLY A 49 16.17 20.85 2.62
C GLY A 49 15.31 20.99 1.36
N PHE A 50 15.57 22.01 0.54
CA PHE A 50 14.85 22.21 -0.72
C PHE A 50 15.11 21.06 -1.71
N GLN A 51 16.36 20.63 -1.82
CA GLN A 51 16.73 19.49 -2.67
C GLN A 51 16.04 18.20 -2.20
N ALA A 52 16.05 17.91 -0.90
CA ALA A 52 15.42 16.73 -0.34
C ALA A 52 13.91 16.72 -0.62
N VAL A 53 13.21 17.84 -0.37
CA VAL A 53 11.78 17.96 -0.65
C VAL A 53 11.49 17.78 -2.13
N ASN A 54 12.27 18.42 -3.01
CA ASN A 54 12.06 18.33 -4.44
C ASN A 54 12.29 16.92 -4.99
N THR A 55 13.37 16.25 -4.54
CA THR A 55 13.66 14.86 -4.91
C THR A 55 12.58 13.91 -4.42
N LEU A 56 12.23 13.97 -3.13
CA LEU A 56 11.20 13.09 -2.55
C LEU A 56 9.84 13.29 -3.23
N THR A 57 9.46 14.54 -3.49
CA THR A 57 8.21 14.86 -4.19
C THR A 57 8.21 14.25 -5.59
N THR A 58 9.30 14.41 -6.32
CA THR A 58 9.43 13.87 -7.68
C THR A 58 9.38 12.33 -7.68
N GLU A 59 10.07 11.68 -6.73
CA GLU A 59 10.06 10.23 -6.60
C GLU A 59 8.68 9.67 -6.24
N ILE A 60 7.99 10.31 -5.29
CA ILE A 60 6.63 9.92 -4.89
C ILE A 60 5.66 10.07 -6.06
N LEU A 61 5.72 11.21 -6.77
CA LEU A 61 4.87 11.45 -7.92
C LEU A 61 5.20 10.50 -9.08
N GLY A 62 6.47 10.17 -9.29
CA GLY A 62 6.89 9.20 -10.30
C GLY A 62 6.34 7.79 -10.07
N ARG A 63 6.13 7.41 -8.81
CA ARG A 63 5.55 6.10 -8.43
C ARG A 63 4.01 6.08 -8.41
N LYS A 64 3.35 7.23 -8.60
CA LYS A 64 1.89 7.34 -8.52
C LYS A 64 1.19 6.40 -9.48
N ASP A 65 1.63 6.36 -10.73
CA ASP A 65 0.97 5.56 -11.76
C ASP A 65 1.23 4.06 -11.56
N GLU A 66 2.42 3.68 -11.11
CA GLU A 66 2.74 2.30 -10.71
C GLU A 66 1.82 1.83 -9.56
N LEU A 67 1.62 2.67 -8.55
CA LEU A 67 0.73 2.38 -7.43
C LEU A 67 -0.73 2.27 -7.87
N LYS A 68 -1.17 3.14 -8.79
CA LYS A 68 -2.51 3.09 -9.37
C LYS A 68 -2.73 1.78 -10.14
N GLN A 69 -1.80 1.41 -11.02
CA GLN A 69 -1.86 0.15 -11.77
C GLN A 69 -1.86 -1.07 -10.85
N LEU A 70 -1.08 -1.03 -9.76
CA LEU A 70 -1.09 -2.10 -8.77
C LEU A 70 -2.46 -2.20 -8.09
N GLY A 71 -3.08 -1.08 -7.72
CA GLY A 71 -4.44 -1.04 -7.18
C GLY A 71 -5.47 -1.65 -8.13
N GLU A 72 -5.46 -1.23 -9.40
CA GLU A 72 -6.36 -1.77 -10.44
C GLU A 72 -6.21 -3.30 -10.61
N ARG A 73 -4.98 -3.82 -10.54
CA ARG A 73 -4.72 -5.26 -10.59
C ARG A 73 -5.25 -6.00 -9.36
N ILE A 74 -5.17 -5.40 -8.19
CA ILE A 74 -5.71 -5.96 -6.94
C ILE A 74 -7.25 -6.00 -7.04
N ASP A 75 -7.88 -4.92 -7.48
CA ASP A 75 -9.34 -4.84 -7.64
C ASP A 75 -9.86 -5.85 -8.67
N GLY A 76 -9.12 -6.03 -9.77
CA GLY A 76 -9.41 -7.06 -10.77
C GLY A 76 -9.32 -8.48 -10.22
N LEU A 77 -8.33 -8.74 -9.36
CA LEU A 77 -8.19 -10.04 -8.69
C LEU A 77 -9.32 -10.28 -7.69
N ASP A 78 -9.71 -9.28 -6.92
CA ASP A 78 -10.81 -9.40 -5.96
C ASP A 78 -12.14 -9.71 -6.68
N SER A 79 -12.39 -8.99 -7.78
CA SER A 79 -13.55 -9.23 -8.66
C SER A 79 -13.57 -10.65 -9.22
N LEU A 80 -12.40 -11.18 -9.61
CA LEU A 80 -12.26 -12.56 -10.06
C LEU A 80 -12.62 -13.56 -8.95
N VAL A 81 -12.07 -13.38 -7.76
CA VAL A 81 -12.31 -14.27 -6.62
C VAL A 81 -13.80 -14.30 -6.27
N ILE A 82 -14.46 -13.14 -6.26
CA ILE A 82 -15.91 -13.04 -6.03
C ILE A 82 -16.68 -13.82 -7.10
N ARG A 83 -16.31 -13.69 -8.37
CA ARG A 83 -17.01 -14.40 -9.47
C ARG A 83 -16.80 -15.90 -9.40
N VAL A 84 -15.57 -16.37 -9.16
CA VAL A 84 -15.28 -17.81 -9.00
C VAL A 84 -16.09 -18.39 -7.86
N LYS A 85 -16.18 -17.68 -6.72
CA LYS A 85 -17.03 -18.11 -5.61
C LYS A 85 -18.49 -18.26 -6.03
N GLN A 86 -19.06 -17.25 -6.70
CA GLN A 86 -20.45 -17.31 -7.17
C GLN A 86 -20.70 -18.48 -8.13
N ASP A 87 -19.76 -18.77 -9.02
CA ASP A 87 -19.90 -19.87 -9.97
C ASP A 87 -19.78 -21.24 -9.29
N VAL A 88 -18.90 -21.36 -8.28
CA VAL A 88 -18.81 -22.56 -7.42
C VAL A 88 -20.10 -22.75 -6.62
N ASP A 89 -20.63 -21.71 -5.97
CA ASP A 89 -21.88 -21.78 -5.20
C ASP A 89 -23.06 -22.25 -6.08
N LYS A 90 -23.14 -21.76 -7.33
CA LYS A 90 -24.13 -22.21 -8.32
C LYS A 90 -23.93 -23.68 -8.68
N LEU A 91 -22.68 -24.09 -8.94
CA LEU A 91 -22.35 -25.47 -9.31
C LEU A 91 -22.69 -26.44 -8.17
N GLU A 92 -22.38 -26.08 -6.92
CA GLU A 92 -22.74 -26.87 -5.74
C GLU A 92 -24.26 -27.03 -5.62
N THR A 93 -25.02 -25.96 -5.85
CA THR A 93 -26.49 -26.00 -5.81
C THR A 93 -27.06 -26.92 -6.90
N LEU A 94 -26.54 -26.82 -8.13
CA LEU A 94 -26.95 -27.69 -9.25
C LEU A 94 -26.58 -29.15 -9.00
N LEU A 95 -25.38 -29.40 -8.47
CA LEU A 95 -24.93 -30.75 -8.12
C LEU A 95 -25.82 -31.34 -7.03
N SER A 96 -26.10 -30.59 -5.97
CA SER A 96 -26.99 -31.04 -4.89
C SER A 96 -28.40 -31.36 -5.40
N THR A 97 -28.93 -30.55 -6.32
CA THR A 97 -30.22 -30.80 -6.97
C THR A 97 -30.19 -32.07 -7.82
N ALA A 98 -29.15 -32.22 -8.65
CA ALA A 98 -28.98 -33.40 -9.50
C ALA A 98 -28.75 -34.68 -8.68
N GLU A 99 -28.01 -34.61 -7.58
CA GLU A 99 -27.83 -35.73 -6.65
C GLU A 99 -29.13 -36.12 -5.95
N ALA A 100 -29.96 -35.15 -5.55
CA ALA A 100 -31.28 -35.41 -4.98
C ALA A 100 -32.22 -36.09 -5.99
N GLU A 101 -32.26 -35.61 -7.23
CA GLU A 101 -33.03 -36.20 -8.32
C GLU A 101 -32.50 -37.59 -8.74
N ALA A 102 -31.18 -37.77 -8.75
CA ALA A 102 -30.53 -39.04 -9.05
C ALA A 102 -30.71 -40.07 -7.93
N ASN A 103 -30.66 -39.69 -6.65
CA ASN A 103 -30.99 -40.60 -5.56
C ASN A 103 -32.48 -40.97 -5.52
N ALA A 104 -33.37 -40.11 -6.06
CA ALA A 104 -34.78 -40.44 -6.29
C ALA A 104 -35.01 -41.36 -7.52
N SER A 105 -33.98 -41.55 -8.36
CA SER A 105 -34.01 -42.37 -9.57
C SER A 105 -33.04 -43.55 -9.40
N GLU A 106 -33.52 -44.74 -9.03
CA GLU A 106 -32.72 -45.98 -8.95
C GLU A 106 -31.93 -46.28 -10.25
N GLY A 107 -30.75 -45.67 -10.41
CA GLY A 107 -29.89 -45.86 -11.58
C GLY A 107 -29.13 -44.62 -12.03
N ALA A 108 -28.12 -44.18 -11.28
CA ALA A 108 -27.04 -43.34 -11.82
C ALA A 108 -25.73 -43.51 -11.01
N PRO A 109 -24.91 -44.55 -11.31
CA PRO A 109 -23.62 -44.76 -10.65
C PRO A 109 -22.52 -43.75 -11.05
N LEU A 110 -22.75 -42.90 -12.07
CA LEU A 110 -21.72 -42.00 -12.60
C LEU A 110 -21.47 -40.79 -11.68
N LEU A 111 -22.51 -40.18 -11.09
CA LEU A 111 -22.34 -39.01 -10.22
C LEU A 111 -21.66 -39.35 -8.89
N LYS A 112 -21.84 -40.58 -8.38
CA LYS A 112 -21.14 -41.07 -7.18
C LYS A 112 -19.62 -41.14 -7.35
N ALA A 113 -19.11 -41.24 -8.58
CA ALA A 113 -17.67 -41.30 -8.85
C ALA A 113 -16.95 -39.94 -8.72
N LEU A 114 -17.66 -38.82 -8.94
CA LEU A 114 -17.08 -37.48 -8.78
C LEU A 114 -17.10 -37.01 -7.32
N GLY A 115 -18.12 -37.38 -6.54
CA GLY A 115 -18.16 -37.14 -5.09
C GLY A 115 -17.09 -37.92 -4.30
N SER A 116 -16.56 -39.02 -4.88
CA SER A 116 -15.50 -39.83 -4.27
C SER A 116 -14.13 -39.13 -4.21
N LEU A 117 -13.94 -38.03 -4.94
CA LEU A 117 -12.70 -37.25 -4.87
C LEU A 117 -12.69 -36.27 -3.69
N PHE A 118 -13.85 -35.95 -3.09
CA PHE A 118 -13.93 -34.83 -2.13
C PHE A 118 -14.52 -35.13 -0.76
N THR A 119 -15.12 -36.29 -0.48
CA THR A 119 -15.70 -36.53 0.86
C THR A 119 -15.78 -37.99 1.26
N LYS A 120 -15.10 -38.36 2.37
CA LYS A 120 -15.24 -39.65 3.06
C LYS A 120 -16.28 -39.51 4.19
N LYS A 121 -17.39 -40.25 4.14
CA LYS A 121 -18.14 -40.81 5.29
C LYS A 121 -19.29 -41.75 4.84
N PRO A 122 -19.71 -42.74 5.66
CA PRO A 122 -20.51 -43.88 5.21
C PRO A 122 -22.03 -43.66 5.29
N VAL A 123 -22.74 -44.36 4.39
CA VAL A 123 -24.19 -44.31 4.12
C VAL A 123 -24.96 -45.31 5.00
N VAL A 124 -26.18 -44.94 5.41
CA VAL A 124 -27.21 -45.83 6.02
C VAL A 124 -28.47 -45.77 5.15
N ASP A 125 -28.95 -46.91 4.66
CA ASP A 125 -30.07 -47.08 3.72
C ASP A 125 -31.45 -47.19 4.40
N LEU A 126 -32.48 -46.55 3.82
CA LEU A 126 -33.90 -46.94 3.95
C LEU A 126 -34.71 -46.56 2.67
N PRO A 127 -35.81 -47.29 2.32
CA PRO A 127 -36.45 -47.23 0.99
C PRO A 127 -37.71 -46.32 0.90
N GLY A 128 -37.97 -45.80 -0.31
CA GLY A 128 -38.94 -44.74 -0.68
C GLY A 128 -40.41 -45.15 -0.94
N PRO A 129 -41.23 -44.27 -1.57
CA PRO A 129 -41.65 -44.56 -2.96
C PRO A 129 -42.02 -43.36 -3.90
N SER A 130 -41.97 -43.69 -5.21
CA SER A 130 -42.77 -43.27 -6.38
C SER A 130 -42.61 -41.89 -7.04
N ARG A 131 -42.43 -41.93 -8.37
CA ARG A 131 -41.76 -40.96 -9.25
C ARG A 131 -42.65 -40.60 -10.45
N ASN A 132 -42.69 -39.33 -10.84
CA ASN A 132 -43.27 -38.84 -12.10
C ASN A 132 -42.23 -37.92 -12.77
N VAL A 133 -41.67 -38.31 -13.91
CA VAL A 133 -40.50 -37.66 -14.54
C VAL A 133 -40.93 -36.82 -15.73
N GLN A 134 -40.86 -35.50 -15.60
CA GLN A 134 -40.72 -34.62 -16.75
C GLN A 134 -39.23 -34.32 -16.94
N SER A 135 -38.71 -34.64 -18.13
CA SER A 135 -37.34 -34.37 -18.54
C SER A 135 -37.15 -32.86 -18.78
N SER A 136 -36.55 -32.15 -17.81
CA SER A 136 -36.08 -30.78 -18.02
C SER A 136 -34.72 -30.80 -18.73
N THR A 137 -34.64 -30.16 -19.89
CA THR A 137 -33.42 -29.99 -20.68
C THR A 137 -32.37 -29.21 -19.86
N PHE A 138 -31.26 -29.86 -19.50
CA PHE A 138 -30.13 -29.22 -18.81
C PHE A 138 -29.54 -28.12 -19.70
N THR A 139 -29.48 -26.89 -19.16
CA THR A 139 -28.82 -25.75 -19.82
C THR A 139 -27.57 -25.42 -19.02
N SER A 140 -26.40 -25.50 -19.66
CA SER A 140 -25.12 -25.22 -18.98
C SER A 140 -25.06 -23.77 -18.51
N PRO A 141 -24.70 -23.50 -17.25
CA PRO A 141 -24.48 -22.14 -16.76
C PRO A 141 -23.32 -21.48 -17.51
N ASP A 142 -23.45 -20.17 -17.80
CA ASP A 142 -22.32 -19.34 -18.24
C ASP A 142 -21.40 -19.13 -17.04
N ILE A 143 -20.27 -19.85 -17.04
CA ILE A 143 -19.21 -19.73 -16.02
C ILE A 143 -18.12 -18.79 -16.50
N PHE A 144 -17.33 -18.28 -15.55
CA PHE A 144 -16.20 -17.41 -15.79
C PHE A 144 -15.32 -17.83 -16.99
N SER A 145 -15.07 -16.86 -17.88
CA SER A 145 -14.13 -16.99 -19.01
C SER A 145 -13.05 -15.92 -18.86
N ALA A 146 -11.77 -16.34 -18.79
CA ALA A 146 -10.63 -15.44 -18.59
C ALA A 146 -10.52 -14.36 -19.67
N ASP A 147 -10.85 -14.71 -20.92
CA ASP A 147 -10.83 -13.79 -22.07
C ASP A 147 -11.81 -12.61 -21.93
N LYS A 148 -12.91 -12.80 -21.19
CA LYS A 148 -13.92 -11.75 -20.95
C LYS A 148 -13.53 -10.78 -19.84
N VAL A 149 -12.58 -11.14 -18.97
CA VAL A 149 -12.21 -10.35 -17.79
C VAL A 149 -10.84 -9.70 -17.92
N PHE A 150 -9.89 -10.36 -18.58
CA PHE A 150 -8.54 -9.83 -18.71
C PHE A 150 -8.26 -9.15 -20.06
N GLY A 151 -9.12 -9.34 -21.07
CA GLY A 151 -8.89 -8.84 -22.42
C GLY A 151 -7.63 -9.45 -23.07
N PRO A 152 -7.44 -9.29 -24.39
CA PRO A 152 -6.19 -9.67 -25.03
C PRO A 152 -5.04 -8.77 -24.52
N PRO A 153 -3.81 -9.29 -24.37
CA PRO A 153 -2.69 -8.60 -23.72
C PRO A 153 -2.25 -7.28 -24.37
N ASP A 154 -2.75 -6.93 -25.57
CA ASP A 154 -2.34 -5.76 -26.37
C ASP A 154 -3.49 -4.78 -26.71
N ALA A 155 -4.61 -4.78 -25.98
CA ALA A 155 -5.66 -3.78 -26.23
C ALA A 155 -5.30 -2.42 -25.60
N PRO A 156 -5.20 -1.32 -26.39
CA PRO A 156 -5.00 0.01 -25.84
C PRO A 156 -6.22 0.41 -25.00
N SER A 157 -5.95 0.79 -23.75
CA SER A 157 -6.93 1.32 -22.80
C SER A 157 -7.73 2.45 -23.44
N THR A 158 -9.00 2.18 -23.73
CA THR A 158 -9.93 3.19 -24.25
C THR A 158 -10.47 3.97 -23.04
N GLU A 159 -10.08 5.24 -22.90
CA GLU A 159 -10.66 6.18 -21.94
C GLU A 159 -12.14 6.40 -22.23
N PRO A 160 -13.01 6.52 -21.21
CA PRO A 160 -14.40 6.94 -21.42
C PRO A 160 -14.49 8.47 -21.44
N GLU A 161 -15.31 9.00 -22.37
CA GLU A 161 -15.85 10.38 -22.38
C GLU A 161 -16.73 10.69 -21.15
#